data_AF-A0A1Y1Q2E9-F1
#
_entry.id   AF-A0A1Y1Q2E9-F1
#
_cell.length_a   1.000
_cell.length_b   1.000
_cell.length_c   1.000
_cell.angle_alpha   90.00
_cell.angle_beta   90.00
_cell.angle_gamma   90.00
#
_symmetry.space_group_name_H-M   'P 1'
#
loop_
_entity.id
_entity.type
_entity.pdbx_description
1 polymer ?
#
loop_
_entity_poly.entity_id
_entity_poly.type
_entity_poly.pdbx_seq_one_letter_code
_entity_poly.pdbx_strand_id
1 'polypeptide(L)'
;MTTLETIDARGQIMLSKQYAGRQVSMAEIEPGVWIIKLGEWIPKNERWLWEAETKAKLDRAIAWAEEHPPEETDLDLLAQR
;
A
#
# COMPACT_ATOMS: atom_id res chain seq x y z
N MET A 1 -20.57 -10.35 13.31
CA MET A 1 -21.32 -9.45 14.22
C MET A 1 -21.67 -8.20 13.44
N THR A 2 -22.92 -7.76 13.51
CA THR A 2 -23.39 -6.54 12.84
C THR A 2 -23.37 -5.41 13.86
N THR A 3 -22.67 -4.32 13.55
CA THR A 3 -22.66 -3.11 14.38
C THR A 3 -23.65 -2.11 13.79
N LEU A 4 -24.51 -1.54 14.63
CA LEU A 4 -25.43 -0.47 14.24
C LEU A 4 -24.80 0.87 14.62
N GLU A 5 -24.54 1.70 13.62
CA GLU A 5 -24.05 3.07 13.79
C GLU A 5 -25.08 4.04 13.20
N THR A 6 -25.23 5.22 13.82
CA THR A 6 -26.17 6.25 13.36
C THR A 6 -25.43 7.31 12.54
N ILE A 7 -26.04 7.74 11.43
CA ILE A 7 -25.55 8.88 10.64
C ILE A 7 -25.90 10.16 11.39
N ASP A 8 -24.91 11.01 11.66
CA ASP A 8 -25.13 12.27 12.36
C ASP A 8 -25.80 13.32 11.45
N ALA A 9 -26.15 14.47 12.04
CA ALA A 9 -26.78 15.59 11.31
C ALA A 9 -25.88 16.20 10.21
N ARG A 10 -24.60 15.85 10.16
CA ARG A 10 -23.63 16.28 9.14
C ARG A 10 -23.39 15.21 8.08
N GLY A 11 -24.08 14.07 8.16
CA GLY A 11 -23.93 12.96 7.22
C GLY A 11 -22.73 12.05 7.50
N GLN A 12 -22.18 12.07 8.72
CA GLN A 12 -21.00 11.29 9.09
C GLN A 12 -21.39 9.98 9.79
N ILE A 13 -20.66 8.90 9.49
CA ILE A 13 -20.72 7.63 10.21
C ILE A 13 -19.44 7.51 11.03
N MET A 14 -19.57 7.46 12.36
CA MET A 14 -18.45 7.20 13.24
C MET A 14 -18.21 5.70 13.36
N LEU A 15 -17.10 5.22 12.82
CA LEU A 15 -16.65 3.84 13.01
C LEU A 15 -15.77 3.73 14.26
N SER A 16 -15.68 2.53 14.82
CA SER A 16 -14.84 2.27 15.99
C SER A 16 -13.38 2.71 15.80
N LYS A 17 -12.71 3.13 16.88
CA LYS A 17 -11.32 3.65 16.87
C LYS A 17 -10.30 2.72 16.21
N GLN A 18 -10.57 1.41 16.16
CA GLN A 18 -9.72 0.42 15.48
C GLN A 18 -9.51 0.70 13.98
N TYR A 19 -10.37 1.51 13.35
CA TYR A 19 -10.27 1.89 11.94
C TYR A 19 -9.70 3.30 11.73
N ALA A 20 -9.26 3.98 12.79
CA ALA A 20 -8.72 5.33 12.69
C ALA A 20 -7.50 5.40 11.76
N GLY A 21 -7.48 6.39 10.86
CA GLY A 21 -6.40 6.60 9.89
C GLY A 21 -6.37 5.63 8.70
N ARG A 22 -7.31 4.67 8.62
CA ARG A 22 -7.46 3.79 7.46
C ARG A 22 -8.30 4.47 6.37
N GLN A 23 -7.96 4.20 5.12
CA GLN A 23 -8.78 4.60 3.98
C GLN A 23 -9.82 3.51 3.68
N VAL A 24 -11.00 3.94 3.27
CA VAL A 24 -12.10 3.05 2.89
C VAL A 24 -12.70 3.48 1.56
N SER A 25 -13.12 2.50 0.75
CA SER A 25 -13.99 2.74 -0.39
C SER A 25 -15.44 2.55 0.03
N MET A 26 -16.32 3.44 -0.39
CA MET A 26 -17.77 3.32 -0.21
C MET A 26 -18.43 3.27 -1.58
N ALA A 27 -19.31 2.30 -1.79
CA ALA A 27 -20.08 2.15 -3.02
C ALA A 27 -21.54 1.84 -2.70
N GLU A 28 -22.45 2.48 -3.43
CA GLU A 28 -23.87 2.15 -3.43
C GLU A 28 -24.14 1.08 -4.48
N ILE A 29 -24.57 -0.10 -4.04
CA ILE A 29 -24.87 -1.22 -4.93
C ILE A 29 -26.35 -1.25 -5.32
N GLU A 30 -27.21 -0.74 -4.44
CA GLU A 30 -28.65 -0.59 -4.62
C GLU A 30 -29.10 0.65 -3.82
N PRO A 31 -30.25 1.29 -4.14
CA PRO A 31 -30.73 2.45 -3.41
C PRO A 31 -30.80 2.22 -1.90
N GLY A 32 -29.99 2.94 -1.14
CA GLY A 32 -29.90 2.82 0.33
C GLY A 32 -29.07 1.64 0.85
N VAL A 33 -28.41 0.88 -0.03
CA VAL A 33 -27.52 -0.23 0.32
C VAL A 33 -26.09 0.09 -0.06
N TRP A 34 -25.26 0.28 0.97
CA TRP A 34 -23.85 0.60 0.79
C TRP A 34 -22.94 -0.55 1.19
N ILE A 35 -21.85 -0.71 0.44
CA ILE A 35 -20.71 -1.53 0.83
C ILE A 35 -19.54 -0.62 1.15
N ILE A 36 -18.99 -0.76 2.35
CA ILE A 36 -17.75 -0.10 2.79
C ILE A 36 -16.65 -1.17 2.85
N LYS A 37 -15.54 -0.93 2.15
CA LYS A 37 -14.37 -1.83 2.15
C LYS A 37 -13.15 -1.07 2.63
N LEU A 38 -12.38 -1.66 3.53
CA LEU A 38 -11.02 -1.22 3.83
C LEU A 38 -10.12 -1.54 2.64
N GLY A 39 -9.27 -0.60 2.26
CA GLY A 39 -8.35 -0.78 1.17
C GLY A 39 -7.02 -0.06 1.42
N GLU A 40 -5.97 -0.62 0.86
CA GLU A 40 -4.69 0.08 0.70
C GLU A 40 -4.69 0.71 -0.68
N TRP A 41 -4.62 2.04 -0.73
CA TRP A 41 -4.62 2.77 -1.98
C TRP A 41 -3.20 2.96 -2.46
N ILE A 42 -2.82 2.24 -3.50
CA ILE A 42 -1.50 2.37 -4.12
C ILE A 42 -1.58 3.49 -5.18
N PRO A 43 -0.77 4.56 -5.06
CA PRO A 43 -0.65 5.59 -6.08
C PRO A 43 -0.41 5.00 -7.47
N LYS A 44 -0.98 5.63 -8.50
CA LYS A 44 -0.92 5.09 -9.87
C LYS A 44 0.52 4.90 -10.35
N ASN A 45 1.41 5.82 -10.00
CA ASN A 45 2.85 5.78 -10.30
C ASN A 45 3.63 4.74 -9.50
N GLU A 46 3.03 4.09 -8.50
CA GLU A 46 3.64 3.07 -7.65
C GLU A 46 3.01 1.69 -7.87
N ARG A 47 1.91 1.61 -8.63
CA ARG A 47 1.21 0.34 -8.94
C ARG A 47 2.11 -0.69 -9.61
N TRP A 48 3.09 -0.25 -10.41
CA TRP A 48 4.05 -1.13 -11.09
C TRP A 48 4.89 -1.98 -10.11
N LEU A 49 5.11 -1.50 -8.87
CA LEU A 49 5.82 -2.26 -7.81
C LEU A 49 5.09 -3.55 -7.43
N TRP A 50 3.77 -3.57 -7.63
CA TRP A 50 2.90 -4.69 -7.25
C TRP A 50 2.64 -5.67 -8.40
N GLU A 51 3.12 -5.36 -9.61
CA GLU A 51 3.08 -6.31 -10.73
C GLU A 51 3.97 -7.52 -10.42
N ALA A 52 3.48 -8.72 -10.74
CA ALA A 52 4.13 -9.97 -10.33
C ALA A 52 5.59 -10.05 -10.80
N GLU A 53 5.89 -9.58 -12.01
CA GLU A 53 7.25 -9.57 -12.55
C GLU A 53 8.16 -8.61 -11.78
N THR A 54 7.71 -7.38 -11.57
CA THR A 54 8.46 -6.36 -10.84
C THR A 54 8.73 -6.80 -9.42
N LYS A 55 7.70 -7.28 -8.71
CA LYS A 55 7.82 -7.79 -7.36
C LYS A 55 8.88 -8.90 -7.29
N ALA A 56 8.81 -9.88 -8.18
CA ALA A 56 9.78 -10.97 -8.21
C ALA A 56 11.21 -10.51 -8.54
N LYS A 57 11.39 -9.42 -9.30
CA LYS A 57 12.71 -8.82 -9.54
C LYS A 57 13.22 -8.09 -8.30
N LEU A 58 12.36 -7.34 -7.62
CA LEU A 58 12.69 -6.63 -6.38
C LEU A 58 13.06 -7.61 -5.26
N ASP A 59 12.28 -8.66 -5.06
CA ASP A 59 12.56 -9.69 -4.05
C ASP A 59 13.94 -10.33 -4.28
N ARG A 60 14.29 -10.61 -5.55
CA ARG A 60 15.63 -11.12 -5.91
C ARG A 60 16.74 -10.11 -5.68
N ALA A 61 16.52 -8.85 -6.03
CA ALA A 61 17.52 -7.79 -5.82
C ALA A 61 17.80 -7.56 -4.33
N ILE A 62 16.75 -7.57 -3.50
CA ILE A 62 16.85 -7.45 -2.05
C ILE A 62 17.63 -8.64 -1.48
N ALA A 63 17.25 -9.87 -1.83
CA ALA A 63 17.96 -11.07 -1.36
C ALA A 63 19.45 -11.06 -1.75
N TRP A 64 19.77 -10.63 -2.97
CA TRP A 64 21.16 -10.49 -3.39
C TRP A 64 21.92 -9.44 -2.57
N ALA A 65 21.31 -8.27 -2.34
CA ALA A 65 21.93 -7.18 -1.59
C ALA A 65 22.16 -7.53 -0.10
N GLU A 66 21.29 -8.36 0.49
CA GLU A 66 21.47 -8.88 1.85
C GLU A 66 22.71 -9.80 1.94
N GLU A 67 23.01 -10.55 0.89
CA GLU A 67 24.18 -11.43 0.81
C GLU A 67 25.46 -10.72 0.33
N HIS A 68 25.32 -9.56 -0.32
CA HIS A 68 26.42 -8.80 -0.93
C HIS A 68 26.42 -7.36 -0.40
N PRO A 69 26.95 -7.14 0.82
CA PRO A 69 27.08 -5.80 1.38
C PRO A 69 27.85 -4.88 0.42
N PRO A 70 27.46 -3.61 0.31
CA PRO A 70 28.19 -2.65 -0.51
C PRO A 70 29.61 -2.47 0.03
N GLU A 71 30.60 -2.62 -0.85
CA GLU A 71 32.00 -2.36 -0.56
C GLU A 71 32.43 -1.03 -1.17
N GLU A 72 33.37 -0.35 -0.52
CA GLU A 72 33.91 0.90 -1.02
C GLU A 72 34.68 0.65 -2.32
N THR A 73 34.36 1.45 -3.33
CA THR A 73 34.92 1.28 -4.67
C THR A 73 36.24 2.03 -4.76
N ASP A 74 37.32 1.34 -5.12
CA ASP A 74 38.62 1.95 -5.40
C ASP A 74 38.55 2.77 -6.70
N LEU A 75 38.59 4.10 -6.55
CA LEU A 75 38.48 5.05 -7.65
C LEU A 75 39.76 5.13 -8.49
N ASP A 76 40.94 4.83 -7.91
CA ASP A 76 42.22 4.86 -8.63
C ASP A 76 42.34 3.68 -9.60
N LEU A 77 41.78 2.52 -9.25
CA LEU A 77 41.66 1.35 -10.15
C LEU A 77 40.60 1.56 -11.24
N LEU A 78 39.53 2.30 -10.96
CA LEU A 78 38.46 2.56 -11.92
C LEU A 78 38.86 3.55 -13.01
N ALA A 79 39.68 4.55 -12.67
CA ALA A 79 40.15 5.56 -13.61
C ALA A 79 41.15 5.03 -14.66
N GLN A 80 41.66 3.81 -14.49
CA GLN A 80 42.64 3.17 -15.38
C GLN A 80 42.01 2.27 -16.47
N ARG A 81 40.69 2.14 -16.50
CA ARG A 81 39.91 1.40 -17.53
C ARG A 81 39.34 2.33 -18.59
#